data_AF-A0A520PTT4-F1
#
_entry.id   AF-A0A520PTT4-F1
#
_cell.length_a   1.000
_cell.length_b   1.000
_cell.length_c   1.000
_cell.angle_alpha   90.00
_cell.angle_beta   90.00
_cell.angle_gamma   90.00
#
_symmetry.space_group_name_H-M   'P 1'
#
loop_
_entity.id
_entity.type
_entity.pdbx_description
1 polymer ?
#
loop_
_entity_poly.entity_id
_entity_poly.type
_entity_poly.pdbx_seq_one_letter_code
_entity_poly.pdbx_strand_id
1 'polypeptide(L)'
;MTPHLRRLKWANFALGAYTFVFGLLFLVMFVFGGWLGWQDGETPGLVFMLVGVLAFLLIGGLGAAHVVVGYLVGSGRGRAAQTWLASTQLMSFPVGTVYAMYAYWVCWADDDSIRCFESSIKPRVS
;
A
#
# COMPACT_ATOMS: atom_id res chain seq x y z
N MET A 1 20.81 -7.85 -0.23
CA MET A 1 19.76 -6.90 0.19
C MET A 1 20.08 -6.41 1.60
N THR A 2 20.16 -5.08 1.75
CA THR A 2 20.52 -4.40 3.01
C THR A 2 19.49 -4.69 4.11
N PRO A 3 19.86 -4.61 5.40
CA PRO A 3 18.91 -4.80 6.50
C PRO A 3 17.70 -3.86 6.42
N HIS A 4 17.93 -2.59 6.05
CA HIS A 4 16.89 -1.57 5.96
C HIS A 4 15.94 -1.75 4.79
N LEU A 5 16.43 -2.12 3.60
CA LEU A 5 15.56 -2.51 2.47
C LEU A 5 14.71 -3.74 2.79
N ARG A 6 15.29 -4.72 3.48
CA ARG A 6 14.56 -5.91 3.92
C ARG A 6 13.43 -5.55 4.87
N ARG A 7 13.70 -4.68 5.85
CA ARG A 7 12.68 -4.18 6.79
C ARG A 7 11.61 -3.37 6.07
N LEU A 8 11.99 -2.50 5.13
CA LEU A 8 11.02 -1.72 4.34
C LEU A 8 10.14 -2.60 3.46
N LYS A 9 10.71 -3.64 2.83
CA LYS A 9 9.94 -4.67 2.10
C LYS A 9 8.92 -5.35 3.02
N TRP A 10 9.33 -5.77 4.21
CA TRP A 10 8.43 -6.41 5.16
C TRP A 10 7.37 -5.45 5.70
N ALA A 11 7.73 -4.20 5.98
CA ALA A 11 6.80 -3.16 6.40
C ALA A 11 5.72 -2.93 5.32
N ASN A 12 6.11 -2.88 4.04
CA ASN A 12 5.16 -2.82 2.93
C ASN A 12 4.22 -4.02 2.89
N PHE A 13 4.71 -5.24 3.04
CA PHE A 13 3.82 -6.40 3.05
C PHE A 13 2.89 -6.42 4.25
N ALA A 14 3.39 -6.06 5.44
CA ALA A 14 2.58 -6.02 6.65
C ALA A 14 1.47 -4.96 6.54
N LEU A 15 1.83 -3.73 6.16
CA LEU A 15 0.85 -2.65 5.95
C LEU A 15 -0.08 -2.97 4.78
N GLY A 16 0.44 -3.51 3.69
CA GLY A 16 -0.34 -3.90 2.53
C GLY A 16 -1.38 -4.96 2.86
N ALA A 17 -0.99 -6.01 3.58
CA ALA A 17 -1.90 -7.06 4.02
C ALA A 17 -2.95 -6.50 5.00
N TYR A 18 -2.54 -5.72 6.00
CA TYR A 18 -3.45 -5.08 6.95
C TYR A 18 -4.49 -4.21 6.23
N THR A 19 -4.04 -3.28 5.40
CA THR A 19 -4.91 -2.36 4.66
C THR A 19 -5.81 -3.10 3.67
N PHE A 20 -5.30 -4.14 3.00
CA PHE A 20 -6.11 -4.96 2.09
C PHE A 20 -7.22 -5.71 2.83
N VAL A 21 -6.91 -6.34 3.96
CA VAL A 21 -7.90 -7.01 4.82
C VAL A 21 -8.94 -5.99 5.31
N PHE A 22 -8.52 -4.79 5.70
CA PHE A 22 -9.45 -3.73 6.12
C PHE A 22 -10.37 -3.31 4.97
N GLY A 23 -9.85 -3.17 3.75
CA GLY A 23 -10.66 -2.95 2.56
C GLY A 23 -11.67 -4.08 2.33
N LEU A 24 -11.25 -5.35 2.44
CA LEU A 24 -12.16 -6.49 2.31
C LEU A 24 -13.28 -6.47 3.35
N LEU A 25 -13.00 -6.02 4.58
CA LEU A 25 -14.04 -5.84 5.60
C LEU A 25 -15.08 -4.80 5.17
N PHE A 26 -14.67 -3.67 4.56
CA PHE A 26 -15.63 -2.72 3.98
C PHE A 26 -16.47 -3.34 2.89
N LEU A 27 -15.86 -4.13 2.00
CA LEU A 27 -16.58 -4.84 0.95
C LEU A 27 -17.64 -5.75 1.57
N VAL A 28 -17.26 -6.58 2.54
CA VAL A 28 -18.19 -7.50 3.21
C VAL A 28 -19.27 -6.72 3.96
N MET A 29 -18.92 -5.78 4.83
CA MET A 29 -19.92 -5.11 5.68
C MET A 29 -20.91 -4.25 4.88
N PHE A 30 -20.43 -3.49 3.90
CA PHE A 30 -21.25 -2.51 3.19
C PHE A 30 -21.87 -3.05 1.91
N VAL A 31 -21.15 -3.88 1.15
CA VAL A 31 -21.72 -4.47 -0.07
C VAL A 31 -22.69 -5.58 0.27
N PHE A 32 -22.33 -6.50 1.17
CA PHE A 32 -23.26 -7.55 1.57
C PHE A 32 -24.45 -6.99 2.34
N GLY A 33 -24.20 -6.08 3.30
CA GLY A 33 -25.29 -5.42 4.05
C GLY A 33 -26.19 -4.59 3.14
N GLY A 34 -25.61 -3.81 2.23
CA GLY A 34 -26.38 -3.02 1.26
C GLY A 34 -27.15 -3.87 0.25
N TRP A 35 -26.61 -5.03 -0.14
CA TRP A 35 -27.32 -5.99 -0.99
C TRP A 35 -28.58 -6.54 -0.32
N LEU A 36 -28.47 -6.96 0.95
CA LEU A 36 -29.62 -7.44 1.72
C LEU A 36 -30.69 -6.35 1.86
N GLY A 37 -30.30 -5.14 2.29
CA GLY A 37 -31.24 -4.02 2.39
C GLY A 37 -31.89 -3.66 1.04
N TRP A 38 -31.15 -3.75 -0.06
CA TRP A 38 -31.72 -3.53 -1.39
C TRP A 38 -32.75 -4.60 -1.77
N GLN A 39 -32.51 -5.87 -1.43
CA GLN A 39 -33.49 -6.95 -1.64
C GLN A 39 -34.77 -6.74 -0.83
N ASP A 40 -34.66 -6.16 0.36
CA ASP A 40 -35.79 -5.81 1.22
C ASP A 40 -36.52 -4.52 0.77
N GLY A 41 -36.09 -3.91 -0.34
CA GLY A 41 -36.69 -2.70 -0.91
C GLY A 41 -36.20 -1.39 -0.29
N GLU A 42 -35.17 -1.43 0.55
CA GLU A 42 -34.59 -0.24 1.17
C GLU A 42 -33.74 0.53 0.16
N THR A 43 -34.16 1.74 -0.19
CA THR A 43 -33.45 2.63 -1.12
C THR A 43 -31.99 2.92 -0.70
N PRO A 44 -31.65 3.02 0.61
CA PRO A 44 -30.26 3.16 1.06
C PRO A 44 -29.35 1.97 0.75
N GLY A 45 -29.90 0.78 0.47
CA GLY A 45 -29.09 -0.43 0.20
C GLY A 45 -28.13 -0.26 -0.97
N LEU A 46 -28.58 0.37 -2.06
CA LEU A 46 -27.73 0.70 -3.23
C LEU A 46 -26.59 1.68 -2.88
N VAL A 47 -26.88 2.67 -2.03
CA VAL A 47 -25.89 3.66 -1.59
C VAL A 47 -24.81 2.98 -0.75
N PHE A 48 -25.20 2.10 0.18
CA PHE A 48 -24.23 1.34 0.97
C PHE A 48 -23.37 0.41 0.12
N MET A 49 -23.95 -0.27 -0.87
CA MET A 49 -23.16 -1.06 -1.83
C MET A 49 -22.13 -0.21 -2.56
N LEU A 50 -22.53 0.95 -3.08
CA LEU A 50 -21.61 1.85 -3.79
C LEU A 50 -20.48 2.34 -2.86
N VAL A 51 -20.81 2.76 -1.64
CA VAL A 51 -19.84 3.18 -0.63
C VAL A 51 -18.87 2.04 -0.31
N GLY A 52 -19.38 0.81 -0.14
CA GLY A 52 -18.56 -0.37 0.13
C GLY A 52 -17.57 -0.68 -1.00
N VAL A 53 -18.04 -0.64 -2.25
CA VAL A 53 -17.18 -0.85 -3.43
C VAL A 53 -16.12 0.24 -3.53
N LEU A 54 -16.50 1.51 -3.41
CA LEU A 54 -15.55 2.64 -3.50
C LEU A 54 -14.53 2.61 -2.35
N ALA A 55 -14.97 2.30 -1.13
CA ALA A 55 -14.09 2.14 0.02
C ALA A 55 -13.10 0.97 -0.19
N PHE A 56 -13.57 -0.17 -0.70
CA PHE A 56 -12.69 -1.29 -1.04
C PHE A 56 -11.69 -0.93 -2.14
N LEU A 57 -12.13 -0.26 -3.21
CA LEU A 57 -11.22 0.13 -4.30
C LEU A 57 -10.14 1.09 -3.80
N LEU A 58 -10.49 2.03 -2.91
CA LEU A 58 -9.52 2.96 -2.35
C LEU A 58 -8.58 2.28 -1.33
N ILE A 59 -9.14 1.66 -0.30
CA ILE A 59 -8.39 1.08 0.83
C ILE A 59 -7.73 -0.23 0.39
N GLY A 60 -8.49 -1.15 -0.20
CA GLY A 60 -7.96 -2.39 -0.77
C GLY A 60 -6.96 -2.14 -1.89
N GLY A 61 -7.23 -1.19 -2.78
CA GLY A 61 -6.28 -0.78 -3.82
C GLY A 61 -4.96 -0.25 -3.24
N LEU A 62 -5.02 0.56 -2.18
CA LEU A 62 -3.83 1.01 -1.46
C LEU A 62 -3.06 -0.16 -0.82
N GLY A 63 -3.77 -1.12 -0.22
CA GLY A 63 -3.17 -2.35 0.31
C GLY A 63 -2.42 -3.15 -0.77
N ALA A 64 -3.03 -3.32 -1.94
CA ALA A 64 -2.39 -3.96 -3.09
C ALA A 64 -1.17 -3.17 -3.59
N ALA A 65 -1.26 -1.83 -3.62
CA ALA A 65 -0.14 -0.97 -4.00
C ALA A 65 1.07 -1.17 -3.08
N HIS A 66 0.87 -1.27 -1.76
CA HIS A 66 1.93 -1.59 -0.81
C HIS A 66 2.61 -2.94 -1.13
N VAL A 67 1.84 -3.98 -1.44
CA VAL A 67 2.39 -5.30 -1.80
C VAL A 67 3.24 -5.22 -3.07
N VAL A 68 2.74 -4.55 -4.12
CA VAL A 68 3.47 -4.36 -5.38
C VAL A 68 4.76 -3.56 -5.15
N VAL A 69 4.68 -2.46 -4.43
CA VAL A 69 5.86 -1.64 -4.09
C VAL A 69 6.85 -2.42 -3.24
N GLY A 70 6.39 -3.22 -2.27
CA GLY A 70 7.24 -4.10 -1.47
C GLY A 70 8.03 -5.09 -2.33
N TYR A 71 7.41 -5.65 -3.37
CA TYR A 71 8.08 -6.50 -4.35
C TYR A 71 9.14 -5.72 -5.17
N LEU A 72 8.81 -4.53 -5.64
CA LEU A 72 9.74 -3.67 -6.39
C LEU A 72 10.93 -3.21 -5.53
N VAL A 73 10.69 -2.85 -4.27
CA VAL A 73 11.74 -2.51 -3.31
C VAL A 73 12.64 -3.71 -3.04
N GLY A 74 12.05 -4.90 -2.89
CA GLY A 74 12.80 -6.15 -2.71
C GLY A 74 13.70 -6.53 -3.89
N SER A 75 13.36 -6.08 -5.10
CA SER A 75 14.19 -6.24 -6.31
C SER A 75 15.11 -5.05 -6.58
N GLY A 76 15.14 -4.05 -5.70
CA GLY A 76 15.97 -2.85 -5.86
C GLY A 76 15.48 -1.91 -6.97
N ARG A 77 14.25 -2.07 -7.48
CA ARG A 77 13.69 -1.25 -8.57
C ARG A 77 12.56 -0.33 -8.11
N GLY A 78 12.23 -0.34 -6.82
CA GLY A 78 11.05 0.31 -6.26
C GLY A 78 11.23 1.74 -5.78
N ARG A 79 12.40 2.38 -5.92
CA ARG A 79 12.68 3.68 -5.28
C ARG A 79 11.62 4.75 -5.57
N ALA A 80 11.27 4.95 -6.84
CA ALA A 80 10.29 5.95 -7.25
C ALA A 80 8.87 5.61 -6.75
N ALA A 81 8.43 4.36 -6.96
CA ALA A 81 7.11 3.90 -6.53
C ALA A 81 6.95 3.97 -5.00
N GLN A 82 8.01 3.61 -4.26
CA GLN A 82 8.07 3.72 -2.80
C GLN A 82 8.04 5.17 -2.32
N THR A 83 8.72 6.07 -3.02
CA THR A 83 8.71 7.51 -2.70
C THR A 83 7.31 8.08 -2.88
N TRP A 84 6.64 7.77 -3.99
CA TRP A 84 5.27 8.20 -4.24
C TRP A 84 4.30 7.62 -3.22
N LEU A 85 4.41 6.32 -2.93
CA LEU A 85 3.59 5.68 -1.90
C LEU A 85 3.84 6.28 -0.50
N ALA A 86 5.08 6.59 -0.13
CA ALA A 86 5.38 7.27 1.12
C ALA A 86 4.74 8.66 1.18
N SER A 87 4.75 9.42 0.07
CA SER A 87 4.11 10.74 0.00
C SER A 87 2.62 10.68 0.32
N THR A 88 1.89 9.66 -0.17
CA THR A 88 0.46 9.53 0.11
C THR A 88 0.18 9.17 1.57
N GLN A 89 1.17 8.59 2.29
CA GLN A 89 1.03 8.19 3.68
C GLN A 89 1.45 9.25 4.70
N LEU A 90 2.05 10.36 4.29
CA LEU A 90 2.50 11.41 5.21
C LEU A 90 1.38 11.96 6.10
N MET A 91 0.16 12.06 5.57
CA MET A 91 -1.01 12.58 6.29
C MET A 91 -1.77 11.51 7.08
N SER A 92 -1.37 10.23 6.98
CA SER A 92 -2.02 9.10 7.66
C SER A 92 -1.50 8.93 9.08
N PHE A 93 -1.67 9.97 9.92
CA PHE A 93 -1.12 10.03 11.28
C PHE A 93 -1.77 9.00 12.23
N PRO A 94 -1.00 8.38 13.16
CA PRO A 94 0.46 8.48 13.32
C PRO A 94 1.23 7.43 12.50
N VAL A 95 0.63 6.28 12.24
CA VAL A 95 1.32 5.09 11.71
C VAL A 95 1.88 5.33 10.31
N GLY A 96 1.07 5.91 9.41
CA GLY A 96 1.48 6.18 8.04
C GLY A 96 2.57 7.25 7.95
N THR A 97 2.52 8.27 8.81
CA THR A 97 3.56 9.31 8.87
C THR A 97 4.92 8.71 9.27
N VAL A 98 4.97 7.91 10.33
CA VAL A 98 6.22 7.24 10.78
C VAL A 98 6.75 6.30 9.69
N TYR A 99 5.87 5.52 9.08
CA TYR A 99 6.23 4.66 7.95
C TYR A 99 6.78 5.48 6.77
N ALA A 100 6.14 6.59 6.40
CA ALA A 100 6.55 7.44 5.30
C ALA A 100 7.93 8.05 5.54
N MET A 101 8.17 8.60 6.74
CA MET A 101 9.49 9.13 7.12
C MET A 101 10.58 8.06 7.06
N TYR A 102 10.29 6.86 7.58
CA TYR A 102 11.22 5.73 7.48
C TYR A 102 11.49 5.35 6.02
N ALA A 103 10.46 5.27 5.19
CA ALA A 103 10.59 4.94 3.77
C ALA A 103 11.42 5.98 3.00
N TYR A 104 11.21 7.28 3.26
CA TYR A 104 12.04 8.34 2.67
C TYR A 104 13.50 8.21 3.08
N TRP A 105 13.77 7.98 4.36
CA TRP A 105 15.13 7.79 4.84
C TRP A 105 15.80 6.60 4.15
N VAL A 106 15.15 5.44 4.07
CA VAL A 106 15.69 4.26 3.37
C VAL A 106 15.89 4.53 1.88
N CYS A 107 15.01 5.28 1.22
CA CYS A 107 15.11 5.54 -0.22
C CYS A 107 16.12 6.63 -0.59
N TRP A 108 16.43 7.57 0.31
CA TRP A 108 17.15 8.80 -0.04
C TRP A 108 18.30 9.18 0.89
N ALA A 109 18.43 8.57 2.06
CA ALA A 109 19.47 8.89 3.03
C ALA A 109 20.30 7.68 3.50
N ASP A 110 19.84 6.44 3.28
CA ASP A 110 20.62 5.24 3.57
C ASP A 110 21.52 4.86 2.38
N ASP A 111 22.84 5.07 2.52
CA ASP A 111 23.83 4.87 1.46
C ASP A 111 23.80 3.48 0.85
N ASP A 112 23.66 2.44 1.67
CA ASP A 112 23.64 1.05 1.21
C ASP A 112 22.40 0.78 0.34
N SER A 113 21.26 1.34 0.73
CA SER A 113 20.00 1.22 -0.03
C SER A 113 20.05 2.00 -1.34
N ILE A 114 20.64 3.21 -1.34
CA ILE A 114 20.84 4.02 -2.55
C ILE A 114 21.70 3.26 -3.56
N ARG A 115 22.84 2.70 -3.13
CA ARG A 115 23.71 1.89 -4.00
C ARG A 115 22.98 0.69 -4.58
N CYS A 116 22.13 0.04 -3.78
CA CYS A 116 21.30 -1.08 -4.25
C CYS A 116 20.34 -0.62 -5.36
N PHE A 117 19.66 0.52 -5.20
CA PHE A 117 18.77 1.06 -6.22
C PHE A 117 19.52 1.43 -7.51
N GLU A 118 20.67 2.09 -7.41
CA GLU A 118 21.49 2.49 -8.56
C GLU A 118 22.04 1.30 -9.35
N SER A 119 22.45 0.24 -8.65
CA SER A 119 22.94 -0.99 -9.27
C SER A 119 21.89 -1.71 -10.13
N SER A 120 20.60 -1.47 -9.85
CA SER A 120 19.50 -2.06 -10.62
C SER A 120 19.21 -1.34 -11.95
N ILE A 121 19.69 -0.10 -12.09
CA ILE A 121 19.44 0.76 -13.26
C ILE A 121 20.54 0.59 -14.31
N LYS A 122 21.78 0.34 -13.88
CA LYS A 122 22.91 0.20 -14.80
C LYS A 122 22.78 -1.12 -15.59
N PRO A 123 22.85 -1.08 -16.94
CA PRO A 123 22.90 -2.31 -17.72
C PRO A 123 24.13 -3.10 -17.29
N ARG A 124 23.96 -4.41 -17.04
CA ARG A 124 25.10 -5.31 -16.83
C ARG A 124 25.84 -5.36 -18.16
N VAL A 125 26.94 -4.63 -18.26
CA VAL A 125 27.86 -4.77 -19.39
C VAL A 125 28.49 -6.16 -19.22
N SER A 126 28.00 -7.11 -20.02
CA SER A 126 28.54 -8.47 -20.14
C SER A 126 29.77 -8.47 -21.03
#